data_AF-A0A2I0IQ16-F1
#
_entry.id   AF-A0A2I0IQ16-F1
#
_cell.length_a   1.000
_cell.length_b   1.000
_cell.length_c   1.000
_cell.angle_alpha   90.00
_cell.angle_beta   90.00
_cell.angle_gamma   90.00
#
_symmetry.space_group_name_H-M   'P 1'
#
loop_
_entity.id
_entity.type
_entity.pdbx_description
1 polymer ?
#
loop_
_entity_poly.entity_id
_entity_poly.type
_entity_poly.pdbx_seq_one_letter_code
_entity_poly.pdbx_strand_id
1 'polypeptide(L)'
;MERAASLPLQPPTYGNLITILSIDGGGVRGLIPGTILAFLESELQKLDGEDARIADYFDVIAGTSTGGLVAAMLTCPDETGRPLFAAEDIKQFYLDHCPRIFPQDSSPLIPVTKVVKAVSGPKYDGKYLHTIVKEKLGSTRLHDTLTNIVIPAFDIKRLQPTIFSSYEVR
;
A
#
# COMPACT_ATOMS: atom_id res chain seq x y z
N MET A 1 9.46 9.12 28.06
CA MET A 1 9.65 8.35 26.82
C MET A 1 11.14 8.06 26.71
N GLU A 2 11.56 6.84 27.06
CA GLU A 2 12.90 6.37 26.73
C GLU A 2 13.03 6.35 25.21
N ARG A 3 14.05 7.04 24.68
CA ARG A 3 14.47 6.90 23.29
C ARG A 3 14.87 5.44 23.12
N ALA A 4 14.09 4.67 22.39
CA ALA A 4 14.53 3.40 21.86
C ALA A 4 15.89 3.63 21.18
N ALA A 5 16.90 2.83 21.55
CA ALA A 5 18.21 2.89 20.93
C ALA A 5 18.01 2.79 19.42
N SER A 6 18.39 3.84 18.68
CA SER A 6 18.24 3.88 17.23
C SER A 6 19.10 2.76 16.65
N LEU A 7 18.45 1.71 16.13
CA LEU A 7 19.12 0.71 15.31
C LEU A 7 19.82 1.46 14.16
N PRO A 8 21.03 1.07 13.75
CA PRO A 8 21.68 1.73 12.62
C PRO A 8 20.74 1.64 11.40
N LEU A 9 20.39 2.80 10.82
CA LEU A 9 19.62 2.87 9.59
C LEU A 9 20.34 2.03 8.53
N GLN A 10 19.59 1.24 7.77
CA GLN A 10 20.18 0.56 6.62
C GLN A 10 20.84 1.62 5.73
N PRO A 11 22.10 1.40 5.31
CA PRO A 11 22.77 2.34 4.43
C PRO A 11 21.94 2.49 3.15
N PRO A 12 21.95 3.67 2.53
CA PRO A 12 21.27 3.87 1.26
C PRO A 12 21.65 2.78 0.26
N THR A 13 20.67 2.31 -0.49
CA THR A 13 20.86 1.29 -1.53
C THR A 13 21.84 1.82 -2.60
N TYR A 14 21.81 3.14 -2.86
CA TYR A 14 22.71 3.82 -3.78
C TYR A 14 23.21 5.16 -3.24
N GLY A 15 24.54 5.34 -3.22
CA GLY A 15 25.19 6.61 -2.89
C GLY A 15 25.06 7.02 -1.41
N ASN A 16 25.04 8.33 -1.15
CA ASN A 16 25.04 8.91 0.20
C ASN A 16 23.69 9.57 0.57
N LEU A 17 22.62 9.34 -0.21
CA LEU A 17 21.30 9.95 -0.03
C LEU A 17 20.26 8.88 0.27
N ILE A 18 19.38 9.15 1.22
CA ILE A 18 18.23 8.28 1.51
C ILE A 18 17.05 8.69 0.62
N THR A 19 16.50 7.75 -0.14
CA THR A 19 15.33 7.98 -1.01
C THR A 19 14.04 7.48 -0.35
N ILE A 20 13.04 8.36 -0.29
CA ILE A 20 11.76 8.06 0.37
C ILE A 20 10.60 8.31 -0.60
N LEU A 21 9.75 7.31 -0.78
CA LEU A 21 8.47 7.42 -1.47
C LEU A 21 7.35 7.44 -0.42
N SER A 22 6.48 8.44 -0.45
CA SER A 22 5.31 8.53 0.44
C SER A 22 4.02 8.61 -0.38
N ILE A 23 3.05 7.76 -0.05
CA ILE A 23 1.81 7.59 -0.80
C ILE A 23 0.60 7.86 0.10
N ASP A 24 -0.15 8.89 -0.25
CA ASP A 24 -1.33 9.32 0.51
C ASP A 24 -2.50 8.32 0.39
N GLY A 25 -3.37 8.37 1.39
CA GLY A 25 -4.65 7.66 1.35
C GLY A 25 -5.67 8.34 0.43
N GLY A 26 -6.67 7.59 -0.03
CA GLY A 26 -7.68 8.17 -0.91
C GLY A 26 -8.85 7.28 -1.33
N GLY A 27 -8.98 6.08 -0.76
CA GLY A 27 -9.98 5.10 -1.22
C GLY A 27 -9.75 4.76 -2.69
N VAL A 28 -10.82 4.89 -3.50
CA VAL A 28 -10.77 4.70 -4.97
C VAL A 28 -9.77 5.61 -5.68
N ARG A 29 -9.41 6.75 -5.08
CA ARG A 29 -8.43 7.69 -5.67
C ARG A 29 -7.00 7.12 -5.68
N GLY A 30 -6.76 5.94 -5.13
CA GLY A 30 -5.50 5.19 -5.31
C GLY A 30 -5.09 4.97 -6.75
N LEU A 31 -6.05 5.04 -7.69
CA LEU A 31 -5.77 5.03 -9.12
C LEU A 31 -4.87 6.19 -9.57
N ILE A 32 -4.94 7.35 -8.90
CA ILE A 32 -4.11 8.53 -9.22
C ILE A 32 -2.63 8.26 -8.92
N PRO A 33 -2.21 7.95 -7.68
CA PRO A 33 -0.81 7.60 -7.43
C PRO A 33 -0.41 6.32 -8.16
N GLY A 34 -1.29 5.33 -8.35
CA GLY A 34 -0.99 4.15 -9.16
C GLY A 34 -0.63 4.50 -10.61
N THR A 35 -1.33 5.45 -11.23
CA THR A 35 -1.01 5.93 -12.59
C THR A 35 0.33 6.67 -12.63
N ILE A 36 0.60 7.51 -11.62
CA ILE A 36 1.88 8.25 -11.53
C ILE A 36 3.05 7.28 -11.35
N LEU A 37 2.89 6.27 -10.49
CA LEU A 37 3.92 5.26 -10.24
C LEU A 37 4.17 4.39 -11.47
N ALA A 38 3.12 4.00 -12.20
CA ALA A 38 3.29 3.27 -13.46
C ALA A 38 4.09 4.07 -14.49
N PHE A 39 3.82 5.37 -14.61
CA PHE A 39 4.61 6.25 -15.46
C PHE A 39 6.06 6.37 -14.98
N LEU A 40 6.27 6.61 -13.69
CA LEU A 40 7.61 6.71 -13.11
C LEU A 40 8.44 5.44 -13.34
N GLU A 41 7.87 4.26 -13.06
CA GLU A 41 8.55 2.99 -13.28
C GLU A 41 8.88 2.78 -14.77
N SER A 42 7.99 3.18 -15.68
CA SER A 42 8.27 3.12 -17.12
C SER A 42 9.42 4.03 -17.56
N GLU A 43 9.59 5.20 -16.94
CA GLU A 43 10.73 6.08 -17.22
C GLU A 43 12.03 5.49 -16.66
N LEU A 44 11.99 4.89 -15.47
CA LEU A 44 13.14 4.19 -14.88
C LEU A 44 13.56 2.99 -15.74
N GLN A 45 12.60 2.24 -16.27
CA GLN A 45 12.86 1.11 -17.16
C GLN A 45 13.50 1.51 -18.49
N LYS A 46 13.18 2.69 -19.02
CA LYS A 46 13.86 3.24 -20.21
C LYS A 46 15.32 3.57 -19.95
N LEU A 47 15.67 3.91 -18.72
CA LEU A 47 17.03 4.28 -18.33
C LEU A 47 17.87 3.05 -17.96
N ASP A 48 17.32 2.14 -17.16
CA ASP A 48 18.08 1.09 -16.49
C ASP A 48 17.67 -0.35 -16.88
N GLY A 49 16.66 -0.50 -17.74
CA GLY A 49 16.20 -1.79 -18.28
C GLY A 49 14.83 -2.25 -17.79
N GLU A 50 14.23 -3.21 -18.48
CA GLU A 50 12.86 -3.68 -18.27
C GLU A 50 12.59 -4.28 -16.87
N ASP A 51 13.64 -4.76 -16.20
CA ASP A 51 13.56 -5.36 -14.87
C ASP A 51 13.58 -4.33 -13.74
N ALA A 52 13.81 -3.04 -14.04
CA ALA A 52 13.78 -1.97 -13.05
C ALA A 52 12.39 -1.86 -12.41
N ARG A 53 12.37 -1.72 -11.08
CA ARG A 53 11.15 -1.59 -10.28
C ARG A 53 11.28 -0.46 -9.27
N ILE A 54 10.15 0.13 -8.87
CA ILE A 54 10.12 1.20 -7.85
C ILE A 54 10.92 0.83 -6.59
N ALA A 55 10.82 -0.42 -6.11
CA ALA A 55 11.52 -0.88 -4.91
C ALA A 55 13.05 -0.86 -5.02
N ASP A 56 13.62 -0.79 -6.23
CA ASP A 56 15.07 -0.72 -6.44
C ASP A 56 15.64 0.66 -6.14
N TYR A 57 14.81 1.71 -6.23
CA TYR A 57 15.24 3.10 -6.17
C TYR A 57 14.91 3.78 -4.84
N PHE A 58 14.01 3.19 -4.04
CA PHE A 58 13.52 3.78 -2.79
C PHE A 58 13.92 2.95 -1.58
N ASP A 59 14.73 3.54 -0.69
CA ASP A 59 15.15 2.94 0.59
C ASP A 59 13.99 2.81 1.59
N VAL A 60 12.96 3.64 1.43
CA VAL A 60 11.73 3.62 2.23
C VAL A 60 10.51 3.88 1.34
N ILE A 61 9.49 3.03 1.48
CA ILE A 61 8.16 3.25 0.90
C ILE A 61 7.13 3.34 2.02
N ALA A 62 6.56 4.52 2.20
CA ALA A 62 5.54 4.82 3.20
C ALA A 62 4.17 4.97 2.55
N GLY A 63 3.11 4.54 3.25
CA GLY A 63 1.77 4.67 2.70
C GLY A 63 0.66 4.58 3.74
N THR A 64 -0.33 5.47 3.63
CA THR A 64 -1.51 5.48 4.51
C THR A 64 -2.74 4.96 3.79
N SER A 65 -3.54 4.09 4.44
CA SER A 65 -4.78 3.55 3.86
C SER A 65 -4.51 2.88 2.49
N THR A 66 -5.20 3.30 1.43
CA THR A 66 -4.93 2.95 0.04
C THR A 66 -3.44 3.03 -0.31
N GLY A 67 -2.73 4.08 0.10
CA GLY A 67 -1.29 4.20 -0.14
C GLY A 67 -0.48 3.13 0.60
N GLY A 68 -0.95 2.67 1.76
CA GLY A 68 -0.33 1.54 2.48
C GLY A 68 -0.51 0.21 1.76
N LEU A 69 -1.65 0.00 1.10
CA LEU A 69 -1.85 -1.15 0.21
C LEU A 69 -0.90 -1.08 -0.99
N VAL A 70 -0.76 0.09 -1.62
CA VAL A 70 0.18 0.32 -2.72
C VAL A 70 1.62 0.04 -2.27
N ALA A 71 2.02 0.57 -1.11
CA ALA A 71 3.33 0.33 -0.53
C ALA A 71 3.57 -1.18 -0.28
N ALA A 72 2.58 -1.90 0.23
CA ALA A 72 2.69 -3.34 0.46
C ALA A 72 2.84 -4.13 -0.85
N MET A 73 2.10 -3.76 -1.90
CA MET A 73 2.23 -4.39 -3.22
C MET A 73 3.61 -4.13 -3.84
N LEU A 74 4.09 -2.87 -3.83
CA LEU A 74 5.40 -2.52 -4.40
C LEU A 74 6.58 -3.21 -3.71
N THR A 75 6.43 -3.59 -2.45
CA THR A 75 7.52 -4.14 -1.63
C THR A 75 7.41 -5.63 -1.35
N CYS A 76 6.32 -6.27 -1.78
CA CYS A 76 6.12 -7.71 -1.62
C CYS A 76 7.11 -8.46 -2.54
N PRO A 77 7.97 -9.35 -2.01
CA PRO A 77 8.82 -10.19 -2.83
C PRO A 77 8.04 -11.31 -3.52
N ASP A 78 8.51 -11.74 -4.68
CA ASP A 78 8.22 -13.03 -5.28
C ASP A 78 9.24 -14.11 -4.82
N GLU A 79 9.14 -15.32 -5.37
CA GLU A 79 10.02 -16.45 -5.03
C GLU A 79 11.50 -16.21 -5.41
N THR A 80 11.77 -15.23 -6.28
CA THR A 80 13.12 -14.88 -6.73
C THR A 80 13.72 -13.71 -5.95
N GLY A 81 12.97 -13.10 -5.04
CA GLY A 81 13.38 -11.90 -4.31
C GLY A 81 13.27 -10.61 -5.13
N ARG A 82 12.43 -10.61 -6.17
CA ARG A 82 12.06 -9.40 -6.94
C ARG A 82 10.66 -8.92 -6.54
N PRO A 83 10.30 -7.66 -6.83
CA PRO A 83 8.94 -7.19 -6.58
C PRO A 83 7.90 -8.03 -7.31
N LEU A 84 6.96 -8.60 -6.56
CA LEU A 84 5.86 -9.44 -7.08
C LEU A 84 4.93 -8.65 -8.01
N PHE A 85 4.88 -7.32 -7.86
CA PHE A 85 4.03 -6.43 -8.63
C PHE A 85 4.88 -5.33 -9.27
N ALA A 86 4.64 -5.07 -10.56
CA ALA A 86 5.01 -3.82 -11.20
C ALA A 86 4.02 -2.71 -10.79
N ALA A 87 4.42 -1.45 -10.95
CA ALA A 87 3.57 -0.31 -10.69
C ALA A 87 2.32 -0.27 -11.60
N GLU A 88 2.40 -0.80 -12.82
CA GLU A 88 1.23 -0.96 -13.71
C GLU A 88 0.20 -1.94 -13.13
N ASP A 89 0.62 -3.00 -12.42
CA ASP A 89 -0.29 -3.96 -11.79
C ASP A 89 -1.14 -3.30 -10.70
N ILE A 90 -0.64 -2.23 -10.09
CA ILE A 90 -1.36 -1.46 -9.06
C ILE A 90 -2.49 -0.66 -9.70
N LYS A 91 -2.21 0.00 -10.82
CA LYS A 91 -3.24 0.67 -11.61
C LYS A 91 -4.32 -0.33 -12.04
N GLN A 92 -3.90 -1.49 -12.56
CA GLN A 92 -4.83 -2.55 -12.98
C GLN A 92 -5.65 -3.11 -11.81
N PHE A 93 -5.03 -3.32 -10.64
CA PHE A 93 -5.71 -3.71 -9.41
C PHE A 93 -6.86 -2.76 -9.06
N TYR A 94 -6.64 -1.44 -9.13
CA TYR A 94 -7.69 -0.48 -8.84
C TYR A 94 -8.81 -0.52 -9.88
N LEU A 95 -8.49 -0.63 -11.17
CA LEU A 95 -9.50 -0.73 -12.24
C LEU A 95 -10.40 -1.96 -12.06
N ASP A 96 -9.80 -3.12 -11.76
CA ASP A 96 -10.53 -4.38 -11.69
C ASP A 96 -11.30 -4.57 -10.38
N HIS A 97 -10.75 -4.08 -9.27
CA HIS A 97 -11.27 -4.42 -7.95
C HIS A 97 -12.04 -3.29 -7.27
N CYS A 98 -11.86 -2.01 -7.65
CA CYS A 98 -12.61 -0.91 -7.04
C CYS A 98 -14.13 -1.07 -7.08
N PRO A 99 -14.76 -1.53 -8.19
CA PRO A 99 -16.21 -1.72 -8.21
C PRO A 99 -16.71 -2.73 -7.17
N ARG A 100 -15.89 -3.71 -6.79
CA ARG A 100 -16.21 -4.72 -5.77
C ARG A 100 -15.82 -4.30 -4.36
N ILE A 101 -14.75 -3.51 -4.21
CA ILE A 101 -14.34 -2.92 -2.93
C ILE A 101 -15.34 -1.83 -2.50
N PHE A 102 -15.81 -1.03 -3.45
CA PHE A 102 -16.70 0.11 -3.23
C PHE A 102 -17.97 0.00 -4.09
N PRO A 103 -18.80 -1.05 -3.90
CA PRO A 103 -20.01 -1.25 -4.69
C PRO A 103 -20.93 -0.04 -4.59
N GLN A 104 -21.41 0.42 -5.74
CA GLN A 104 -22.42 1.47 -5.82
C GLN A 104 -23.80 0.83 -5.97
N ASP A 105 -24.74 1.25 -5.14
CA ASP A 105 -26.15 0.85 -5.29
C ASP A 105 -26.73 1.57 -6.52
N SER A 106 -27.08 0.83 -7.57
CA SER A 106 -27.65 1.35 -8.81
C SER A 106 -29.18 1.46 -8.81
N SER A 107 -29.83 1.35 -7.64
CA SER A 107 -31.29 1.30 -7.55
C SER A 107 -31.93 2.71 -7.57
N PRO A 108 -32.91 2.98 -8.44
CA PRO A 108 -33.48 4.33 -8.65
C PRO A 108 -34.47 4.81 -7.55
N LEU A 109 -34.69 4.04 -6.48
CA LEU A 109 -35.64 4.36 -5.41
C LEU A 109 -34.89 4.75 -4.12
N ILE A 110 -34.58 6.05 -3.95
CA ILE A 110 -33.76 6.55 -2.83
C ILE A 110 -34.46 7.73 -2.16
N PRO A 111 -35.19 7.51 -1.05
CA PRO A 111 -34.94 8.38 0.12
C PRO A 111 -34.78 7.65 1.46
N VAL A 112 -35.52 6.55 1.71
CA VAL A 112 -35.65 5.98 3.06
C VAL A 112 -34.49 5.06 3.46
N THR A 113 -33.84 4.40 2.50
CA THR A 113 -32.76 3.43 2.76
C THR A 113 -31.47 4.05 3.30
N LYS A 114 -31.17 5.32 2.97
CA LYS A 114 -29.95 6.01 3.41
C LYS A 114 -29.91 6.26 4.91
N VAL A 115 -31.04 6.56 5.53
CA VAL A 115 -31.11 6.87 6.97
C VAL A 115 -30.89 5.60 7.79
N VAL A 116 -31.50 4.48 7.39
CA VAL A 116 -31.34 3.19 8.07
C VAL A 116 -29.93 2.61 7.88
N LYS A 117 -29.32 2.76 6.70
CA LYS A 117 -27.92 2.33 6.46
C LYS A 117 -26.89 3.12 7.28
N ALA A 118 -27.19 4.36 7.66
CA ALA A 118 -26.27 5.21 8.42
C ALA A 118 -26.13 4.80 9.90
N VAL A 119 -27.13 4.13 10.46
CA VAL A 119 -27.14 3.67 11.87
C VAL A 119 -26.74 2.20 12.04
N SER A 120 -26.55 1.45 10.95
CA SER A 120 -26.33 0.00 11.00
C SER A 120 -24.87 -0.46 10.82
N GLY A 121 -23.88 0.44 10.92
CA GLY A 121 -22.45 0.11 10.82
C GLY A 121 -21.75 0.74 9.61
N PRO A 122 -20.55 0.25 9.24
CA PRO A 122 -19.78 0.83 8.14
C PRO A 122 -20.49 0.67 6.79
N LYS A 123 -20.25 1.63 5.87
CA LYS A 123 -20.83 1.61 4.52
C LYS A 123 -20.47 0.34 3.72
N TYR A 124 -19.33 -0.27 4.03
CA TYR A 124 -18.80 -1.47 3.39
C TYR A 124 -18.37 -2.47 4.47
N ASP A 125 -18.60 -3.76 4.26
CA ASP A 125 -18.26 -4.82 5.24
C ASP A 125 -16.77 -5.20 5.25
N GLY A 126 -16.02 -4.76 4.24
CA GLY A 126 -14.58 -5.01 4.11
C GLY A 126 -14.19 -6.43 3.74
N LYS A 127 -15.13 -7.37 3.61
CA LYS A 127 -14.82 -8.80 3.37
C LYS A 127 -14.09 -9.00 2.05
N TYR A 128 -14.60 -8.38 1.00
CA TYR A 128 -14.01 -8.49 -0.33
C TYR A 128 -12.58 -7.92 -0.38
N LEU A 129 -12.36 -6.75 0.24
CA LEU A 129 -11.03 -6.14 0.33
C LEU A 129 -10.05 -7.05 1.08
N HIS A 130 -10.48 -7.62 2.21
CA HIS A 130 -9.64 -8.54 2.98
C HIS A 130 -9.26 -9.79 2.18
N THR A 131 -10.23 -10.38 1.46
CA THR A 131 -9.98 -11.56 0.61
C THR A 131 -8.97 -11.25 -0.49
N ILE A 132 -9.18 -10.19 -1.27
CA ILE A 132 -8.29 -9.90 -2.41
C ILE A 132 -6.88 -9.50 -1.97
N VAL A 133 -6.74 -8.79 -0.84
CA VAL A 133 -5.40 -8.47 -0.28
C VAL A 133 -4.70 -9.74 0.17
N LYS A 134 -5.40 -10.68 0.81
CA LYS A 134 -4.84 -11.98 1.21
C LYS A 134 -4.45 -12.84 0.00
N GLU A 135 -5.26 -12.84 -1.05
CA GLU A 135 -4.94 -13.53 -2.30
C GLU A 135 -3.70 -12.95 -2.99
N LYS A 136 -3.55 -11.62 -2.99
CA LYS A 136 -2.43 -10.94 -3.65
C LYS A 136 -1.13 -10.97 -2.86
N LEU A 137 -1.17 -10.79 -1.55
CA LEU A 137 0.02 -10.70 -0.69
C LEU A 137 0.36 -12.03 0.01
N GLY A 138 -0.50 -13.04 -0.10
CA GLY A 138 -0.26 -14.38 0.45
C GLY A 138 0.03 -14.37 1.96
N SER A 139 1.16 -14.97 2.33
CA SER A 139 1.64 -15.06 3.72
C SER A 139 2.81 -14.12 4.05
N THR A 140 3.13 -13.19 3.14
CA THR A 140 4.24 -12.23 3.29
C THR A 140 4.06 -11.39 4.55
N ARG A 141 5.14 -11.23 5.31
CA ARG A 141 5.21 -10.43 6.53
C ARG A 141 6.10 -9.20 6.34
N LEU A 142 6.03 -8.26 7.28
CA LEU A 142 6.80 -7.00 7.21
C LEU A 142 8.32 -7.20 7.12
N HIS A 143 8.87 -8.24 7.73
CA HIS A 143 10.32 -8.51 7.61
C HIS A 143 10.73 -9.05 6.24
N ASP A 144 9.78 -9.57 5.45
CA ASP A 144 10.03 -10.12 4.11
C ASP A 144 10.04 -9.03 3.03
N THR A 145 9.58 -7.81 3.34
CA THR A 145 9.50 -6.73 2.33
C THR A 145 10.87 -6.40 1.76
N LEU A 146 10.95 -6.03 0.48
CA LEU A 146 12.23 -5.80 -0.21
C LEU A 146 12.98 -4.57 0.29
N THR A 147 12.24 -3.49 0.58
CA THR A 147 12.75 -2.25 1.14
C THR A 147 12.01 -1.90 2.43
N ASN A 148 12.42 -0.83 3.11
CA ASN A 148 11.76 -0.45 4.33
C ASN A 148 10.35 0.06 4.06
N ILE A 149 9.37 -0.48 4.79
CA ILE A 149 7.98 -0.07 4.67
C ILE A 149 7.52 0.66 5.92
N VAL A 150 6.63 1.64 5.76
CA VAL A 150 5.98 2.35 6.87
C VAL A 150 4.48 2.49 6.59
N ILE A 151 3.64 1.77 7.35
CA ILE A 151 2.18 1.83 7.24
C ILE A 151 1.60 2.26 8.60
N PRO A 152 1.10 3.51 8.74
CA PRO A 152 0.45 3.95 9.96
C PRO A 152 -0.98 3.38 10.06
N ALA A 153 -1.35 3.03 11.29
CA ALA A 153 -2.70 2.69 11.71
C ALA A 153 -2.99 3.34 13.07
N PHE A 154 -4.23 3.22 13.54
CA PHE A 154 -4.64 3.69 14.86
C PHE A 154 -5.27 2.55 15.65
N ASP A 155 -4.72 2.24 16.82
CA ASP A 155 -5.28 1.22 17.72
C ASP A 155 -6.37 1.88 18.59
N ILE A 156 -7.62 1.56 18.29
CA ILE A 156 -8.79 2.09 19.02
C ILE A 156 -8.91 1.56 20.45
N LYS A 157 -8.29 0.42 20.79
CA LYS A 157 -8.32 -0.12 22.17
C LYS A 157 -7.31 0.62 23.04
N ARG A 158 -6.15 0.97 22.48
CA ARG A 158 -5.06 1.67 23.18
C ARG A 158 -5.11 3.19 23.01
N LEU A 159 -5.94 3.70 22.10
CA LEU A 159 -6.08 5.11 21.74
C LEU A 159 -4.74 5.76 21.35
N GLN A 160 -3.93 5.04 20.58
CA GLN A 160 -2.62 5.51 20.13
C GLN A 160 -2.34 5.16 18.66
N PRO A 161 -1.46 5.91 17.98
CA PRO A 161 -0.92 5.48 16.69
C PRO A 161 -0.15 4.16 16.84
N THR A 162 -0.32 3.28 15.86
CA THR A 162 0.48 2.07 15.70
C THR A 162 1.12 2.13 14.33
N ILE A 163 2.44 2.08 14.26
CA ILE A 163 3.19 2.11 13.01
C ILE A 163 3.63 0.68 12.71
N PHE A 164 3.24 0.17 11.55
CA PHE A 164 3.79 -1.09 11.04
C PHE A 164 4.99 -0.74 10.18
N SER A 165 6.19 -1.03 10.68
CA SER A 165 7.43 -0.82 9.95
C SER A 165 8.33 -2.05 9.95
N SER A 166 8.96 -2.33 8.81
CA SER A 166 10.01 -3.34 8.71
C SER A 166 11.24 -3.00 9.58
N TYR A 167 11.45 -1.72 9.89
CA TYR A 167 12.56 -1.26 10.73
C TYR A 167 12.42 -1.71 12.20
N GLU A 168 11.19 -1.91 12.69
CA GLU A 168 10.96 -2.38 14.07
C GLU A 168 11.06 -3.91 14.21
N VAL A 169 11.14 -4.64 13.09
CA VAL A 169 11.09 -6.11 13.05
C VAL A 169 12.30 -6.76 12.37
N ARG A 170 13.28 -5.95 11.95
CA ARG A 170 14.55 -6.40 11.36
C ARG A 170 15.70 -6.31 12.36
#